data_AF-A0A7J8AWX4-F1
#
_entry.id   AF-A0A7J8AWX4-F1
#
_cell.length_a   1.000
_cell.length_b   1.000
_cell.length_c   1.000
_cell.angle_alpha   90.00
_cell.angle_beta   90.00
_cell.angle_gamma   90.00
#
_symmetry.space_group_name_H-M   'P 1'
#
loop_
_entity.id
_entity.type
_entity.pdbx_description
1 polymer ?
#
loop_
_entity_poly.entity_id
_entity_poly.type
_entity_poly.pdbx_seq_one_letter_code
_entity_poly.pdbx_strand_id
1 'polypeptide(L)' 'MKIPFGNAIAGQRSRRGARHASVPVTMIKRKAAHKKHRSQPTSQPQRNIVGFRIRHRWKDGDGPLTEWKGTILDQVL' A
#
# COMPACT_ATOMS: atom_id res chain seq x y z
N MET A 1 -37.47 31.61 26.45
CA MET A 1 -36.13 31.30 25.87
C MET A 1 -35.96 32.15 24.61
N LYS A 2 -34.82 32.83 24.44
CA LYS A 2 -34.58 33.89 23.45
C LYS A 2 -34.51 33.39 21.99
N ILE A 3 -35.13 34.16 21.09
CA ILE A 3 -34.87 34.28 19.64
C ILE A 3 -34.07 35.62 19.46
N PRO A 4 -33.38 36.00 18.35
CA PRO A 4 -33.02 35.36 17.07
C PRO A 4 -31.51 35.41 16.72
N PHE A 5 -31.09 34.72 15.66
CA PHE A 5 -29.97 35.11 14.80
C PHE A 5 -30.51 35.06 13.35
N GLY A 6 -30.38 36.03 12.45
CA GLY A 6 -29.43 37.12 12.33
C GLY A 6 -28.99 37.23 10.86
N ASN A 7 -29.85 37.81 10.04
CA ASN A 7 -29.60 38.68 8.87
C ASN A 7 -29.01 38.08 7.56
N ALA A 8 -29.83 38.10 6.51
CA ALA A 8 -29.41 38.03 5.11
C ALA A 8 -28.93 39.41 4.63
N ILE A 9 -27.77 39.47 3.96
CA ILE A 9 -27.33 40.63 3.20
C ILE A 9 -27.24 40.26 1.72
N ALA A 10 -27.89 41.10 0.92
CA ALA A 10 -28.07 41.03 -0.51
C ALA A 10 -26.80 41.34 -1.31
N GLY A 11 -26.79 40.89 -2.57
CA GLY A 11 -25.83 41.30 -3.61
C GLY A 11 -25.07 40.08 -4.13
N GLN A 12 -25.01 39.76 -5.41
CA GLN A 12 -25.05 40.61 -6.59
C GLN A 12 -25.38 39.71 -7.79
N ARG A 13 -26.36 40.09 -8.63
CA ARG A 13 -26.42 39.58 -10.01
C ARG A 13 -25.38 40.36 -10.82
N SER A 14 -24.51 39.68 -11.54
CA SER A 14 -23.73 40.31 -12.61
C SER A 14 -23.76 39.45 -13.86
N ARG A 15 -24.55 39.90 -14.84
CA ARG A 15 -24.45 39.46 -16.23
C ARG A 15 -23.33 40.27 -16.89
N ARG A 16 -22.33 39.58 -17.42
CA ARG A 16 -21.50 39.97 -18.56
C ARG A 16 -20.81 38.68 -19.02
N GLY A 17 -21.00 38.19 -20.23
CA GLY A 17 -21.03 38.96 -21.47
C GLY A 17 -19.67 38.81 -22.12
N ALA A 18 -19.56 37.77 -22.94
CA ALA A 18 -18.53 37.51 -23.93
C ALA A 18 -17.07 37.47 -23.43
N ARG A 19 -16.39 36.39 -23.77
CA ARG A 19 -15.42 36.35 -24.87
C ARG A 19 -14.36 35.27 -24.61
N HIS A 20 -13.76 34.86 -25.72
CA HIS A 20 -12.45 34.22 -25.82
C HIS A 20 -12.43 32.69 -25.67
N ALA A 21 -12.58 32.05 -26.83
CA ALA A 21 -11.74 30.97 -27.31
C ALA A 21 -10.57 30.58 -26.39
N SER A 22 -10.57 29.31 -25.98
CA SER A 22 -9.37 28.48 -25.92
C SER A 22 -9.78 27.08 -25.49
N VAL A 23 -9.73 26.11 -26.41
CA VAL A 23 -9.53 24.72 -25.98
C VAL A 23 -8.02 24.55 -25.92
N PRO A 24 -7.48 24.11 -24.77
CA PRO A 24 -6.51 23.03 -24.86
C PRO A 24 -6.80 21.90 -23.86
N VAL A 25 -6.96 20.74 -24.46
CA VAL A 25 -6.59 19.38 -24.02
C VAL A 25 -6.00 19.29 -22.60
N THR A 26 -6.79 18.81 -21.65
CA THR A 26 -6.27 18.17 -20.44
C THR A 26 -6.14 16.68 -20.71
N MET A 27 -5.05 16.28 -21.37
CA MET A 27 -4.62 14.88 -21.29
C MET A 27 -4.22 14.62 -19.84
N ILE A 28 -5.16 14.10 -19.04
CA ILE A 28 -4.85 13.49 -17.76
C ILE A 28 -3.97 12.28 -18.08
N LYS A 29 -2.65 12.50 -18.08
CA LYS A 29 -1.68 11.43 -18.00
C LYS A 29 -1.86 10.81 -16.62
N ARG A 30 -2.69 9.77 -16.55
CA ARG A 30 -2.80 8.92 -15.36
C ARG A 30 -1.40 8.35 -15.13
N LYS A 31 -0.70 8.87 -14.13
CA LYS A 31 0.50 8.21 -13.60
C LYS A 31 0.03 6.88 -13.05
N ALA A 32 0.41 5.79 -13.69
CA ALA A 32 0.20 4.46 -13.15
C ALA A 32 0.77 4.47 -11.74
N ALA A 33 -0.08 4.21 -10.73
CA ALA A 33 0.39 4.03 -9.38
C ALA A 33 1.44 2.91 -9.46
N HIS A 34 2.69 3.27 -9.25
CA HIS A 34 3.76 2.30 -9.13
C HIS A 34 3.36 1.45 -7.93
N LYS A 35 2.73 0.29 -8.19
CA LYS A 35 2.61 -0.75 -7.18
C LYS A 35 4.06 -1.03 -6.82
N LYS A 36 4.49 -0.51 -5.67
CA LYS A 36 5.73 -0.94 -5.05
C LYS A 36 5.49 -2.42 -4.82
N HIS A 37 5.95 -3.22 -5.77
CA HIS A 37 6.17 -4.62 -5.55
C HIS A 37 7.14 -4.62 -4.38
N ARG A 38 6.60 -4.81 -3.17
CA ARG A 38 7.42 -5.09 -2.00
C ARG A 38 8.14 -6.34 -2.43
N SER A 39 9.39 -6.18 -2.87
CA SER A 39 10.28 -7.26 -3.19
C SER A 39 10.32 -8.08 -1.92
N GLN A 40 9.47 -9.10 -1.86
CA GLN A 40 9.57 -10.15 -0.88
C GLN A 40 11.00 -10.65 -1.08
N PRO A 41 11.88 -10.55 -0.06
CA PRO A 41 13.26 -10.94 -0.23
C PRO A 41 13.25 -12.40 -0.68
N THR A 42 13.51 -12.61 -1.97
CA THR A 42 13.58 -13.93 -2.58
C THR A 42 14.81 -14.59 -1.99
N SER A 43 14.58 -15.57 -1.11
CA SER A 43 15.50 -16.61 -0.68
C SER A 43 16.99 -16.27 -0.87
N GLN A 44 17.51 -15.31 -0.10
CA GLN A 44 18.95 -15.20 0.04
C GLN A 44 19.39 -16.26 1.07
N PRO A 45 20.25 -17.22 0.71
CA PRO A 45 20.77 -18.22 1.65
C PRO A 45 21.83 -17.65 2.62
N GLN A 46 22.07 -16.34 2.60
CA GLN A 46 23.12 -15.66 3.37
C GLN A 46 22.58 -14.73 4.47
N ARG A 47 21.30 -14.84 4.84
CA ARG A 47 20.79 -14.13 6.01
C ARG A 47 21.08 -14.99 7.24
N ASN A 48 21.68 -14.41 8.28
CA ASN A 48 21.81 -15.11 9.56
C ASN A 48 20.42 -15.62 9.98
N ILE A 49 20.24 -16.93 9.96
CA ILE A 49 18.97 -17.60 10.25
C ILE A 49 18.80 -17.92 11.75
N VAL A 50 19.83 -17.67 12.56
CA VAL A 50 19.75 -17.82 14.01
C VAL A 50 18.66 -16.91 14.58
N GLY A 51 17.86 -17.44 15.49
CA GLY A 51 16.72 -16.76 16.10
C GLY A 51 15.43 -16.81 15.27
N PHE A 52 15.44 -17.30 14.03
CA PHE A 52 14.21 -17.43 13.23
C PHE A 52 13.39 -18.66 13.63
N ARG A 53 12.06 -18.48 13.68
CA ARG A 53 11.10 -19.58 13.76
C ARG A 53 10.95 -20.21 12.38
N ILE A 54 11.19 -21.50 12.29
CA ILE A 54 11.10 -22.27 11.04
C ILE A 54 10.03 -23.34 11.11
N ARG A 55 9.61 -23.76 9.93
CA ARG A 55 8.90 -25.02 9.71
C ARG A 55 9.77 -25.86 8.79
N HIS A 56 10.23 -27.00 9.28
CA HIS A 56 11.06 -27.93 8.52
C HIS A 56 10.24 -29.18 8.23
N ARG A 57 10.32 -29.68 7.00
CA ARG A 57 9.65 -30.92 6.63
C ARG A 57 10.69 -32.03 6.54
N TRP A 58 10.48 -33.09 7.29
CA TRP A 58 11.34 -34.26 7.34
C TRP A 58 10.61 -35.46 6.73
N LYS A 59 11.28 -36.17 5.81
CA LYS A 59 10.80 -37.42 5.24
C LYS A 59 11.82 -38.51 5.53
N ASP A 60 11.36 -39.60 6.13
CA ASP A 60 12.19 -40.78 6.34
C ASP A 60 11.89 -41.82 5.25
N GLY A 61 12.77 -41.91 4.24
CA GLY A 61 12.60 -42.80 3.08
C GLY A 61 11.26 -42.64 2.36
N ASP A 62 10.50 -43.74 2.28
CA ASP A 62 9.13 -43.78 1.75
C ASP A 62 8.04 -43.50 2.79
N GLY A 63 8.44 -43.18 4.02
CA GLY A 63 7.54 -42.78 5.09
C GLY A 63 6.82 -41.45 4.84
N PRO A 64 5.83 -41.12 5.69
CA PRO A 64 5.07 -39.89 5.58
C PRO A 64 5.96 -38.65 5.80
N LEU A 65 5.61 -37.56 5.10
CA LEU A 65 6.27 -36.27 5.31
C LEU A 65 5.80 -35.66 6.63
N THR A 66 6.72 -35.52 7.58
CA THR A 66 6.48 -34.92 8.89
C THR A 66 6.88 -33.44 8.87
N GLU A 67 6.15 -32.58 9.60
CA GLU A 67 6.49 -31.16 9.73
C GLU A 67 6.87 -30.82 11.18
N TRP A 68 8.05 -30.25 11.34
CA TRP A 68 8.65 -29.87 12.60
C TRP A 68 8.71 -28.35 12.70
N LYS A 69 8.40 -27.82 13.88
CA LYS A 69 8.49 -26.37 14.16
C LYS A 69 9.56 -26.15 15.21
N GLY A 70 10.45 -25.20 14.96
CA GLY A 70 11.56 -24.91 15.85
C GLY A 70 12.11 -23.52 15.66
N THR A 71 13.06 -23.17 16.52
CA THR A 71 13.85 -21.94 16.42
C THR A 71 15.29 -22.34 16.18
N ILE A 72 15.97 -21.66 15.27
CA ILE A 72 17.39 -21.92 15.02
C ILE A 72 18.20 -21.25 16.13
N LEU A 73 19.04 -22.01 16.82
CA LEU A 73 19.79 -21.52 17.98
C LEU A 73 21.21 -21.06 17.62
N ASP A 74 21.86 -21.73 16.67
CA ASP A 74 23.22 -21.43 16.26
C ASP A 74 23.51 -21.95 14.85
N GLN A 75 24.60 -21.50 14.24
CA GLN A 75 25.14 -22.02 12.98
C GLN A 75 26.47 -22.74 13.26
N VAL A 76 26.59 -23.97 12.78
CA VAL A 76 27.85 -24.73 12.84
C VAL A 76 28.76 -24.23 11.70
N LEU A 77 30.00 -23.85 12.04
CA LEU A 77 31.06 -23.44 11.11
C LEU A 77 31.56 -24.61 10.24
#